data_AF-A0A533RR68-F1
#
_entry.id   AF-A0A533RR68-F1
#
_cell.length_a   1.000
_cell.length_b   1.000
_cell.length_c   1.000
_cell.angle_alpha   90.00
_cell.angle_beta   90.00
_cell.angle_gamma   90.00
#
_symmetry.space_group_name_H-M   'P 1'
#
loop_
_entity.id
_entity.type
_entity.pdbx_description
1 polymer ?
#
loop_
_entity_poly.entity_id
_entity_poly.type
_entity_poly.pdbx_seq_one_letter_code
_entity_poly.pdbx_strand_id
1 'polypeptide(L)'
;MFGTGMAKGFSATIRRAFMPAWTVLYPYEVRQLPERSRMRLAMSLAEDGSTDCKACLACANACPDHALRLDVDTGDGRRLVRMVANVGRCTFCGLCVEACPTGCLGFTGAFDMAVRTREATIATLFESPAGQAHAAERQAERQ
;
A
#
# COMPACT_ATOMS: atom_id res chain seq x y z
N MET A 1 42.77 31.68 -21.55
CA MET A 1 41.60 32.17 -22.30
C MET A 1 40.43 32.35 -21.34
N PHE A 2 40.16 33.59 -20.94
CA PHE A 2 38.97 33.95 -20.15
C PHE A 2 37.74 33.87 -21.08
N GLY A 3 36.72 33.09 -20.71
CA GLY A 3 35.41 33.06 -21.40
C GLY A 3 35.00 31.74 -22.08
N THR A 4 35.93 30.81 -22.35
CA THR A 4 35.60 29.50 -22.97
C THR A 4 34.69 28.63 -22.10
N GLY A 5 34.80 28.76 -20.77
CA GLY A 5 33.90 28.09 -19.83
C GLY A 5 32.47 28.61 -19.88
N MET A 6 32.28 29.93 -19.99
CA MET A 6 30.95 30.53 -20.11
C MET A 6 30.29 30.16 -21.43
N ALA A 7 31.03 30.24 -22.54
CA ALA A 7 30.52 29.84 -23.86
C ALA A 7 30.07 28.37 -23.88
N LYS A 8 30.85 27.45 -23.27
CA LYS A 8 30.44 26.05 -23.12
C LYS A 8 29.16 25.91 -22.27
N GLY A 9 29.05 26.64 -21.16
CA GLY A 9 27.85 26.63 -20.32
C GLY A 9 26.59 27.06 -21.08
N PHE A 10 26.65 28.20 -21.78
CA PHE A 10 25.54 28.67 -22.61
C PHE A 10 25.18 27.69 -23.73
N SER A 11 26.19 27.10 -24.40
CA SER A 11 25.93 26.10 -25.45
C SER A 11 25.19 24.86 -24.93
N ALA A 12 25.50 24.42 -23.71
CA ALA A 12 24.81 23.31 -23.07
C ALA A 12 23.35 23.67 -22.71
N THR A 13 23.12 24.88 -22.21
CA THR A 13 21.76 25.39 -21.90
C THR A 13 20.91 25.52 -23.17
N ILE A 14 21.46 26.12 -24.24
CA ILE A 14 20.78 26.23 -25.54
C ILE A 14 20.41 24.85 -26.05
N ARG A 15 21.33 23.87 -25.97
CA ARG A 15 21.03 22.48 -26.36
C ARG A 15 19.90 21.88 -25.53
N ARG A 16 19.83 22.17 -24.22
CA ARG A 16 18.75 21.66 -23.34
C ARG A 16 17.40 22.31 -23.64
N ALA A 17 17.36 23.57 -24.04
CA ALA A 17 16.12 24.29 -24.36
C ALA A 17 15.39 23.70 -25.58
N PHE A 18 16.12 23.13 -26.53
CA PHE A 18 15.55 22.49 -27.73
C PHE A 18 15.30 20.98 -27.58
N MET A 19 15.64 20.37 -26.44
CA MET A 19 15.32 18.96 -26.18
C MET A 19 13.90 18.81 -25.63
N PRO A 20 13.22 17.69 -25.91
CA PRO A 20 11.90 17.42 -25.32
C PRO A 20 11.99 17.38 -23.79
N ALA A 21 10.92 17.84 -23.13
CA ALA A 21 10.82 17.79 -21.68
C ALA A 21 10.78 16.33 -21.21
N TRP A 22 11.53 16.01 -20.15
CA TRP A 22 11.48 14.69 -19.51
C TRP A 22 10.30 14.53 -18.56
N THR A 23 9.67 15.65 -18.18
CA THR A 23 8.53 15.70 -17.26
C THR A 23 7.28 15.11 -17.91
N VAL A 24 6.47 14.44 -17.09
CA VAL A 24 5.14 13.94 -17.45
C VAL A 24 4.10 14.86 -16.81
N LEU A 25 2.99 15.12 -17.49
CA LEU A 25 1.93 16.00 -16.99
C LEU A 25 0.98 15.26 -16.04
N TYR A 26 1.40 15.04 -14.79
CA TYR A 26 0.51 14.54 -13.74
C TYR A 26 -0.59 15.58 -13.44
N PRO A 27 -1.86 15.20 -13.26
CA PRO A 27 -2.43 13.85 -13.17
C PRO A 27 -2.95 13.26 -14.48
N TYR A 28 -2.87 13.99 -15.61
CA TYR A 28 -3.42 13.55 -16.89
C TYR A 28 -2.64 12.39 -17.51
N GLU A 29 -1.32 12.38 -17.32
CA GLU A 29 -0.44 11.29 -17.71
C GLU A 29 0.24 10.71 -16.47
N VAL A 30 0.13 9.38 -16.31
CA VAL A 30 0.72 8.65 -15.19
C VAL A 30 1.83 7.74 -15.72
N ARG A 31 3.00 7.81 -15.09
CA ARG A 31 4.11 6.93 -15.43
C ARG A 31 3.78 5.51 -14.99
N GLN A 32 3.92 4.56 -15.91
CA GLN A 32 3.75 3.14 -15.60
C GLN A 32 4.83 2.70 -14.62
N LEU A 33 4.41 2.24 -13.45
CA LEU A 33 5.31 1.67 -12.45
C LEU A 33 5.69 0.24 -12.86
N PRO A 34 6.89 -0.23 -12.52
CA PRO A 34 7.24 -1.64 -12.68
C PRO A 34 6.26 -2.53 -11.91
N GLU A 35 6.03 -3.73 -12.42
CA GLU A 35 5.11 -4.71 -11.80
C GLU A 35 5.49 -5.06 -10.36
N ARG A 36 6.80 -5.11 -10.07
CA ARG A 36 7.36 -5.34 -8.73
C ARG A 36 7.30 -4.13 -7.79
N SER A 37 6.55 -3.09 -8.13
CA SER A 37 6.44 -1.88 -7.30
C SER A 37 5.72 -2.18 -5.98
N ARG A 38 6.20 -1.58 -4.89
CA ARG A 38 5.72 -1.83 -3.53
C ARG A 38 4.95 -0.61 -3.01
N MET A 39 3.77 -0.36 -3.58
CA MET A 39 2.95 0.81 -3.21
C MET A 39 1.84 0.42 -2.22
N ARG A 40 0.60 0.20 -2.66
CA ARG A 40 -0.49 -0.18 -1.75
C ARG A 40 -0.48 -1.67 -1.46
N LEU A 41 -0.40 -2.03 -0.17
CA LEU A 41 -0.62 -3.40 0.29
C LEU A 41 -2.08 -3.79 0.05
N ALA A 42 -2.30 -4.97 -0.53
CA ALA A 42 -3.60 -5.54 -0.79
C ALA A 42 -3.60 -7.03 -0.47
N MET A 43 -4.80 -7.58 -0.33
CA MET A 43 -5.00 -9.01 -0.13
C MET A 43 -5.74 -9.59 -1.33
N SER A 44 -5.37 -10.79 -1.76
CA SER A 44 -6.10 -11.53 -2.78
C SER A 44 -7.42 -12.02 -2.21
N LEU A 45 -8.50 -11.75 -2.94
CA LEU A 45 -9.84 -12.22 -2.63
C LEU A 45 -10.30 -13.12 -3.77
N ALA A 46 -10.96 -14.22 -3.43
CA ALA A 46 -11.65 -15.06 -4.39
C ALA A 46 -12.96 -14.38 -4.85
N GLU A 47 -13.60 -14.92 -5.88
CA GLU A 47 -14.83 -14.34 -6.46
C GLU A 47 -16.00 -14.27 -5.44
N ASP A 48 -16.00 -15.16 -4.46
CA ASP A 48 -16.97 -15.20 -3.35
C ASP A 48 -16.63 -14.19 -2.23
N GLY A 49 -15.54 -13.42 -2.37
CA GLY A 49 -15.05 -12.49 -1.36
C GLY A 49 -14.34 -13.18 -0.18
N SER A 50 -14.10 -14.49 -0.26
CA SER A 50 -13.30 -15.21 0.72
C SER A 50 -11.79 -14.96 0.50
N THR A 51 -10.99 -15.35 1.49
CA THR A 51 -9.53 -15.23 1.44
C THR A 51 -8.85 -16.53 1.82
N ASP A 52 -7.72 -16.80 1.19
CA ASP A 52 -6.84 -17.93 1.52
C ASP A 52 -6.05 -17.74 2.83
N CYS A 53 -6.29 -16.66 3.56
CA CYS A 53 -5.60 -16.37 4.81
C CYS A 53 -5.97 -17.39 5.91
N LYS A 54 -4.97 -18.12 6.41
CA LYS A 54 -5.11 -19.08 7.53
C LYS A 54 -5.08 -18.46 8.94
N ALA A 55 -5.18 -17.12 9.04
CA ALA A 55 -5.10 -16.38 10.31
C ALA A 55 -3.91 -16.78 11.22
N CYS A 56 -2.74 -17.03 10.62
CA CYS A 56 -1.54 -17.52 11.33
C CYS A 56 -0.72 -16.44 12.04
N LEU A 57 -1.06 -15.15 11.85
CA LEU A 57 -0.36 -13.98 12.41
C LEU A 57 1.12 -13.81 11.99
N ALA A 58 1.65 -14.64 11.09
CA ALA A 58 3.04 -14.55 10.63
C ALA A 58 3.39 -13.17 10.04
N CYS A 59 2.49 -12.61 9.24
CA CYS A 59 2.68 -11.28 8.62
C CYS A 59 2.71 -10.14 9.65
N ALA A 60 1.93 -10.23 10.74
CA ALA A 60 1.93 -9.24 11.81
C ALA A 60 3.22 -9.31 12.63
N ASN A 61 3.71 -10.51 12.90
CA ASN A 61 4.96 -10.75 13.63
C ASN A 61 6.20 -10.36 12.79
N ALA A 62 6.14 -10.55 11.47
CA ALA A 62 7.21 -10.16 10.56
C ALA A 62 7.30 -8.63 10.33
N CYS A 63 6.27 -7.87 10.71
CA CYS A 63 6.24 -6.43 10.49
C CYS A 63 7.10 -5.70 11.54
N PRO A 64 8.19 -5.01 11.15
CA PRO A 64 9.07 -4.32 12.11
C PRO A 64 8.38 -3.14 12.80
N ASP A 65 7.45 -2.48 12.11
CA ASP A 65 6.73 -1.29 12.60
C ASP A 65 5.38 -1.63 13.27
N HIS A 66 5.03 -2.92 13.33
CA HIS A 66 3.73 -3.41 13.80
C HIS A 66 2.53 -2.68 13.15
N ALA A 67 2.63 -2.42 11.84
CA ALA A 67 1.63 -1.67 11.08
C ALA A 67 0.37 -2.49 10.76
N LEU A 68 0.42 -3.81 10.86
CA LEU A 68 -0.70 -4.71 10.58
C LEU A 68 -1.42 -5.12 11.87
N ARG A 69 -2.76 -5.09 11.85
CA ARG A 69 -3.60 -5.68 12.91
C ARG A 69 -4.59 -6.65 12.31
N LEU A 70 -4.69 -7.81 12.93
CA LEU A 70 -5.58 -8.89 12.53
C LEU A 70 -6.49 -9.22 13.71
N ASP A 71 -7.79 -9.17 13.48
CA ASP A 71 -8.80 -9.70 14.38
C ASP A 71 -9.13 -11.12 13.91
N VAL A 72 -8.98 -12.10 14.80
CA VAL A 72 -9.11 -13.52 14.50
C VAL A 72 -10.17 -14.12 15.40
N ASP A 73 -11.09 -14.86 14.81
CA ASP A 73 -12.05 -15.68 15.55
C ASP A 73 -11.45 -17.08 15.77
N THR A 74 -11.59 -17.58 17.00
CA THR A 74 -11.01 -18.83 17.48
C THR A 74 -12.04 -19.89 17.83
N GLY A 75 -13.32 -19.73 17.44
CA GLY A 75 -14.38 -20.71 17.66
C GLY A 75 -14.15 -22.06 16.95
N ASP A 76 -14.82 -22.30 15.83
CA ASP A 76 -14.76 -23.60 15.09
C ASP A 76 -13.55 -23.74 14.15
N GLY A 77 -12.48 -23.00 14.44
CA GLY A 77 -11.26 -22.90 13.63
C GLY A 77 -10.77 -21.46 13.56
N ARG A 78 -9.45 -21.27 13.43
CA ARG A 78 -8.86 -19.93 13.28
C ARG A 78 -9.28 -19.31 11.95
N ARG A 79 -10.13 -18.28 12.00
CA ARG A 79 -10.60 -17.54 10.83
C ARG A 79 -10.29 -16.07 10.96
N LEU A 80 -9.91 -15.44 9.86
CA LEU A 80 -9.69 -14.00 9.82
C LEU A 80 -11.05 -13.29 9.85
N VAL A 81 -11.25 -12.41 10.83
CA VAL A 81 -12.45 -11.55 10.91
C VAL A 81 -12.17 -10.24 10.22
N ARG A 82 -11.02 -9.63 10.52
CA ARG A 82 -10.66 -8.32 10.01
C ARG A 82 -9.16 -8.17 9.90
N MET A 83 -8.70 -7.53 8.84
CA MET A 83 -7.30 -7.16 8.68
C MET A 83 -7.20 -5.71 8.28
N VAL A 84 -6.41 -4.94 9.04
CA VAL A 84 -6.12 -3.54 8.75
C VAL A 84 -4.63 -3.30 8.66
N ALA A 85 -4.25 -2.41 7.76
CA ALA A 85 -2.89 -1.91 7.60
C ALA A 85 -2.86 -0.41 7.90
N ASN A 86 -2.01 0.00 8.83
CA ASN A 86 -1.73 1.40 9.09
C ASN A 86 -0.67 1.89 8.08
N VAL A 87 -1.14 2.52 7.00
CA VAL A 87 -0.26 3.06 5.94
C VAL A 87 0.61 4.19 6.48
N GLY A 88 0.16 4.94 7.48
CA GLY A 88 0.94 5.98 8.15
C GLY A 88 2.12 5.48 8.98
N ARG A 89 2.22 4.16 9.24
CA ARG A 89 3.35 3.51 9.92
C ARG A 89 4.13 2.56 9.01
N CYS A 90 3.56 2.17 7.88
CA CYS A 90 4.15 1.17 6.99
C CYS A 90 5.40 1.74 6.29
N THR A 91 6.50 1.01 6.35
CA THR A 91 7.75 1.31 5.63
C THR A 91 7.82 0.68 4.24
N PHE A 92 6.79 -0.05 3.81
CA PHE A 92 6.70 -0.73 2.50
C PHE A 92 7.85 -1.73 2.24
N CYS A 93 8.43 -2.29 3.30
CA CYS A 93 9.58 -3.20 3.23
C CYS A 93 9.26 -4.55 2.59
N GLY A 94 8.01 -5.00 2.67
CA GLY A 94 7.52 -6.24 2.06
C GLY A 94 7.78 -7.55 2.79
N LEU A 95 8.34 -7.49 4.00
CA LEU A 95 8.52 -8.67 4.86
C LEU A 95 7.22 -9.41 5.16
N CYS A 96 6.09 -8.69 5.26
CA CYS A 96 4.78 -9.31 5.50
C CYS A 96 4.28 -10.16 4.32
N VAL A 97 4.66 -9.81 3.08
CA VAL A 97 4.32 -10.56 1.87
C VAL A 97 5.17 -11.82 1.80
N GLU A 98 6.47 -11.71 2.05
CA GLU A 98 7.41 -12.84 2.03
C GLU A 98 7.14 -13.83 3.19
N ALA A 99 6.72 -13.33 4.35
CA ALA A 99 6.38 -14.17 5.50
C ALA A 99 5.02 -14.88 5.36
N CYS A 100 4.20 -14.53 4.37
CA CYS A 100 2.87 -15.10 4.21
C CYS A 100 2.95 -16.52 3.61
N PRO A 101 2.60 -17.59 4.34
CA PRO A 101 2.75 -18.95 3.85
C PRO A 101 1.74 -19.32 2.74
N THR A 102 0.65 -18.57 2.64
CA THR A 102 -0.39 -18.76 1.62
C THR A 102 -0.20 -17.83 0.42
N GLY A 103 0.67 -16.83 0.52
CA GLY A 103 0.87 -15.84 -0.54
C GLY A 103 -0.34 -14.93 -0.78
N CYS A 104 -1.29 -14.83 0.16
CA CYS A 104 -2.51 -14.05 -0.04
C CYS A 104 -2.33 -12.53 0.09
N LEU A 105 -1.13 -12.07 0.50
CA LEU A 105 -0.79 -10.65 0.60
C LEU A 105 0.13 -10.26 -0.56
N GLY A 106 -0.08 -9.07 -1.12
CA GLY A 106 0.76 -8.55 -2.19
C GLY A 106 0.75 -7.02 -2.24
N PHE A 107 1.71 -6.45 -2.95
CA PHE A 107 1.67 -5.03 -3.27
C PHE A 107 1.05 -4.81 -4.63
N THR A 108 0.34 -3.70 -4.74
CA THR A 108 -0.20 -3.17 -5.99
C THR A 108 0.56 -1.91 -6.38
N GLY A 109 0.43 -1.50 -7.63
CA GLY A 109 1.01 -0.24 -8.12
C GLY A 109 0.24 1.02 -7.69
N ALA A 110 -0.86 0.90 -6.94
CA ALA A 110 -1.62 2.06 -6.49
C ALA A 110 -0.80 2.87 -5.45
N PHE A 111 -0.37 4.07 -5.81
CA PHE A 111 0.46 4.93 -4.95
C PHE A 111 -0.29 6.14 -4.39
N ASP A 112 -1.44 6.50 -4.96
CA ASP A 112 -2.22 7.65 -4.51
C ASP A 112 -3.09 7.27 -3.29
N MET A 113 -2.47 7.34 -2.10
CA MET A 113 -3.09 7.01 -0.81
C MET A 113 -3.09 8.21 0.15
N ALA A 114 -2.94 9.43 -0.38
CA ALA A 114 -2.90 10.63 0.46
C ALA A 114 -4.26 10.87 1.13
N VAL A 115 -4.24 11.07 2.44
CA VAL A 115 -5.43 11.34 3.26
C VAL A 115 -5.19 12.54 4.17
N ARG A 116 -6.28 13.19 4.61
CA ARG A 116 -6.19 14.43 5.40
C ARG A 116 -6.16 14.22 6.91
N THR A 117 -6.61 13.05 7.37
CA THR A 117 -6.68 12.71 8.80
C THR A 117 -5.82 11.49 9.08
N ARG A 118 -5.34 11.37 10.31
CA ARG A 118 -4.50 10.24 10.73
C ARG A 118 -5.29 8.94 10.72
N GLU A 119 -6.54 8.99 11.13
CA GLU A 119 -7.43 7.83 11.23
C GLU A 119 -7.69 7.22 9.85
N ALA A 120 -7.78 8.06 8.81
CA ALA A 120 -7.93 7.62 7.43
C ALA A 120 -6.70 6.93 6.84
N THR A 121 -5.54 6.95 7.52
CA THR A 121 -4.35 6.18 7.09
C THR A 121 -4.47 4.69 7.39
N ILE A 122 -5.48 4.29 8.17
CA ILE A 122 -5.77 2.90 8.49
C ILE A 122 -6.62 2.33 7.37
N ALA A 123 -5.99 1.57 6.46
CA ALA A 123 -6.66 0.90 5.36
C ALA A 123 -7.16 -0.48 5.80
N THR A 124 -8.45 -0.76 5.58
CA THR A 124 -8.99 -2.12 5.72
C THR A 124 -8.58 -2.95 4.50
N LEU A 125 -7.88 -4.05 4.74
CA LEU A 125 -7.47 -5.00 3.70
C LEU A 125 -8.51 -6.11 3.51
N PHE A 126 -9.17 -6.48 4.61
CA PHE A 126 -10.20 -7.52 4.63
C PHE A 126 -11.16 -7.31 5.78
N GLU A 127 -12.43 -7.62 5.54
CA GLU A 127 -13.48 -7.65 6.55
C GLU A 127 -14.46 -8.78 6.20
N SER A 128 -14.54 -9.79 7.07
CA SER A 128 -15.47 -10.91 6.88
C SER A 128 -16.92 -10.45 7.11
N PRO A 129 -17.92 -11.20 6.62
CA PRO A 129 -19.33 -10.91 6.91
C PRO A 129 -19.63 -10.84 8.43
N ALA A 130 -18.98 -11.69 9.23
CA ALA A 130 -19.06 -11.64 10.69
C ALA A 130 -18.40 -10.37 11.26
N GLY A 131 -17.30 -9.90 10.65
CA GLY A 131 -16.65 -8.64 11.01
C GLY A 131 -17.52 -7.41 10.73
N GLN A 132 -18.27 -7.42 9.63
CA GLN A 132 -19.21 -6.34 9.26
C GLN A 132 -20.37 -6.24 10.26
N ALA A 133 -20.89 -7.37 10.75
CA ALA A 133 -21.94 -7.40 11.78
C ALA A 133 -21.44 -6.78 13.11
N HIS A 134 -20.26 -7.17 13.58
CA HIS A 134 -19.68 -6.60 14.80
C HIS A 134 -19.20 -5.15 14.63
N ALA A 135 -18.85 -4.71 13.42
CA ALA A 135 -18.56 -3.30 13.14
C ALA A 135 -19.83 -2.43 13.21
N ALA A 136 -20.96 -2.93 12.70
CA ALA A 136 -22.25 -2.27 12.77
C ALA A 136 -22.77 -2.15 14.22
N GLU A 137 -22.65 -3.22 15.02
CA GLU A 137 -23.01 -3.22 16.45
C GLU A 137 -22.18 -2.19 17.25
N ARG A 138 -20.86 -2.17 17.05
CA ARG A 138 -19.96 -1.21 17.72
C ARG A 138 -20.12 0.25 17.27
N GLN A 139 -20.77 0.49 16.13
CA GLN A 139 -21.17 1.83 15.69
C GLN A 139 -22.51 2.22 16.32
N ALA A 140 -23.43 1.27 16.50
CA ALA A 140 -24.71 1.48 17.17
C ALA A 140 -24.57 1.76 18.67
N GLU A 141 -23.60 1.12 19.36
CA GLU A 141 -23.31 1.37 20.78
C GLU A 141 -22.59 2.71 21.06
N ARG A 142 -22.06 3.37 20.02
CA ARG A 142 -21.42 4.69 20.13
C ARG A 142 -22.37 5.85 19.85
N GLN A 143 -23.62 5.54 19.52
CA GLN A 143 -24.72 6.50 19.35
C GLN A 143 -25.61 6.47 20.59
#